data_AF-A0A934YN13-F1
#
_entry.id   AF-A0A934YN13-F1
#
_cell.length_a   1.000
_cell.length_b   1.000
_cell.length_c   1.000
_cell.angle_alpha   90.00
_cell.angle_beta   90.00
_cell.angle_gamma   90.00
#
_symmetry.space_group_name_H-M   'P 1'
#
loop_
_entity.id
_entity.type
_entity.pdbx_description
1 polymer ?
#
loop_
_entity_poly.entity_id
_entity_poly.type
_entity_poly.pdbx_seq_one_letter_code
_entity_poly.pdbx_strand_id
1 'polypeptide(L)'
;MKTNYLHPVLVSAVLIVGVTRIKAQLPTLDPVFAGSGVLDVPIIGSLHDCWAANLLALQDGSYLGISEVTLSVPEGYSGQGVLVKFDQCGTFDPDFGTAGVSQLAGAADWRVLPEKGVELANGSFLLAGTTNQGFGAVSTNRHTAIRVLPNGTLDAAYGMDGFIRHSSSDGVASSYGMDLIALPTGGYVAAAVQSGNSNGGSRALSLFGYQATGDPDAAFGTDGVVHVPKSEFAYRATTHLTSSSTILVAYGRRFVNTIRIELSAFTLAGEPSTTFGSNGVVDDTTAFSGVNGYFEDFAAVLDDQDRLTVMGTLDQDNIMLIRFLPSGARDLTFGVNGRLLVPHLGTNLPPLPSRLKILADGNILGIVHAGTSGNVPGTQWFLLNESNILANDDQPWVSLGFKKASDAIEIEEGRWLVLSGAQFPAGMAVRRFSMDPVALPSISASGSSLITAGSGPGFQWYLDGSEITGATTNSFEPLSNGSYTVEMTDALGCSAISAPFELLNVGVPTTDPTQSISLTGPDAYGMLTIRSDDSVPYELFDARGLLLKTGTITAGYDQISTIGLASGSYTFVLRSPNGRKVFRFFAK
;
A
#
# COMPACT_ATOMS: atom_id res chain seq x y z
N MET A 1 -34.07 -38.38 -45.12
CA MET A 1 -34.68 -37.24 -44.41
C MET A 1 -33.81 -36.95 -43.20
N LYS A 2 -33.05 -35.85 -43.24
CA LYS A 2 -32.28 -35.34 -42.09
C LYS A 2 -33.21 -34.41 -41.31
N THR A 3 -33.51 -34.73 -40.06
CA THR A 3 -34.09 -33.80 -39.10
C THR A 3 -32.96 -33.29 -38.21
N ASN A 4 -32.57 -32.03 -38.45
CA ASN A 4 -31.66 -31.28 -37.60
C ASN A 4 -32.38 -30.92 -36.29
N TYR A 5 -31.89 -31.40 -35.16
CA TYR A 5 -32.15 -30.77 -33.87
C TYR A 5 -31.03 -29.76 -33.63
N LEU A 6 -31.34 -28.46 -33.80
CA LEU A 6 -30.54 -27.39 -33.24
C LEU A 6 -30.72 -27.40 -31.72
N HIS A 7 -29.66 -27.72 -30.98
CA HIS A 7 -29.55 -27.31 -29.59
C HIS A 7 -29.37 -25.78 -29.55
N PRO A 8 -30.18 -25.02 -28.80
CA PRO A 8 -29.91 -23.62 -28.59
C PRO A 8 -28.67 -23.50 -27.69
N VAL A 9 -27.55 -23.11 -28.28
CA VAL A 9 -26.44 -22.53 -27.53
C VAL A 9 -26.97 -21.18 -27.04
N LEU A 10 -27.32 -21.09 -25.76
CA LEU A 10 -27.51 -19.82 -25.06
C LEU A 10 -26.14 -19.14 -24.99
N VAL A 11 -25.76 -18.45 -26.07
CA VAL A 11 -24.73 -17.43 -26.02
C VAL A 11 -25.35 -16.29 -25.21
N SER A 12 -25.11 -16.29 -23.91
CA SER A 12 -25.36 -15.11 -23.08
C SER A 12 -24.41 -14.05 -23.61
N ALA A 13 -24.93 -13.11 -24.42
CA ALA A 13 -24.24 -11.88 -24.73
C ALA A 13 -24.07 -11.12 -23.42
N VAL A 14 -22.92 -11.32 -22.76
CA VAL A 14 -22.49 -10.49 -21.64
C VAL A 14 -22.23 -9.12 -22.24
N LEU A 15 -23.19 -8.21 -22.05
CA LEU A 15 -23.00 -6.81 -22.36
C LEU A 15 -21.93 -6.30 -21.39
N ILE A 16 -20.72 -6.04 -21.90
CA ILE A 16 -19.70 -5.32 -21.15
C ILE A 16 -20.28 -3.94 -20.89
N VAL A 17 -20.59 -3.64 -19.63
CA VAL A 17 -21.02 -2.31 -19.18
C VAL A 17 -19.95 -1.30 -19.60
N GLY A 18 -20.39 -0.14 -20.10
CA GLY A 18 -19.51 0.86 -20.70
C GLY A 18 -18.34 1.22 -19.81
N VAL A 19 -17.12 0.92 -20.25
CA VAL A 19 -15.89 1.39 -19.62
C VAL A 19 -15.89 2.91 -19.73
N THR A 20 -16.12 3.62 -18.62
CA THR A 20 -15.90 5.06 -18.58
C THR A 20 -14.39 5.27 -18.62
N ARG A 21 -13.89 5.76 -19.76
CA ARG A 21 -12.46 5.98 -20.00
C ARG A 21 -11.99 7.21 -19.22
N ILE A 22 -11.61 7.00 -17.97
CA ILE A 22 -10.80 7.98 -17.24
C ILE A 22 -9.37 7.47 -17.36
N LYS A 23 -8.44 8.30 -17.84
CA LYS A 23 -7.02 8.02 -17.71
C LYS A 23 -6.69 7.96 -16.22
N ALA A 24 -6.84 6.80 -15.60
CA ALA A 24 -6.37 6.57 -14.26
C ALA A 24 -4.84 6.55 -14.34
N GLN A 25 -4.21 7.52 -13.70
CA GLN A 25 -2.77 7.52 -13.53
C GLN A 25 -2.36 6.24 -12.81
N LEU A 26 -1.29 5.58 -13.29
CA LEU A 26 -0.79 4.41 -12.58
C LEU A 26 -0.22 4.88 -11.25
N PRO A 27 -0.57 4.22 -10.12
CA PRO A 27 0.09 4.46 -8.85
C PRO A 27 1.61 4.36 -9.02
N THR A 28 2.33 5.32 -8.48
CA THR A 28 3.78 5.24 -8.34
C THR A 28 4.13 5.04 -6.88
N LEU A 29 5.20 4.31 -6.59
CA LEU A 29 5.76 4.29 -5.23
C LEU A 29 6.05 5.74 -4.80
N ASP A 30 5.64 6.09 -3.59
CA ASP A 30 5.85 7.41 -3.01
C ASP A 30 7.24 7.43 -2.35
N PRO A 31 8.26 8.05 -2.99
CA PRO A 31 9.63 7.99 -2.51
C PRO A 31 9.87 8.74 -1.19
N VAL A 32 8.91 9.52 -0.70
CA VAL A 32 9.04 10.22 0.59
C VAL A 32 8.78 9.25 1.75
N PHE A 33 7.99 8.20 1.54
CA PHE A 33 7.76 7.16 2.55
C PHE A 33 8.99 6.28 2.73
N ALA A 34 9.52 6.21 3.95
CA ALA A 34 10.74 5.45 4.28
C ALA A 34 11.92 5.73 3.32
N GLY A 35 11.95 6.92 2.69
CA GLY A 35 12.95 7.33 1.70
C GLY A 35 12.98 6.55 0.38
N SER A 36 12.07 5.60 0.16
CA SER A 36 12.06 4.73 -1.03
C SER A 36 10.68 4.30 -1.52
N GLY A 37 9.62 4.62 -0.78
CA GLY A 37 8.28 4.07 -0.96
C GLY A 37 8.09 2.69 -0.33
N VAL A 38 9.14 2.12 0.25
CA VAL A 38 9.12 0.76 0.83
C VAL A 38 9.71 0.79 2.24
N LEU A 39 8.92 0.33 3.20
CA LEU A 39 9.34 0.02 4.55
C LEU A 39 9.50 -1.50 4.66
N ASP A 40 10.74 -1.98 4.53
CA ASP A 40 11.06 -3.40 4.73
C ASP A 40 11.03 -3.74 6.22
N VAL A 41 10.27 -4.76 6.58
CA VAL A 41 10.10 -5.14 7.98
C VAL A 41 11.15 -6.17 8.39
N PRO A 42 11.99 -5.87 9.40
CA PRO A 42 12.99 -6.82 9.86
C PRO A 42 12.32 -8.01 10.55
N ILE A 43 12.66 -9.23 10.09
CA ILE A 43 12.17 -10.49 10.66
C ILE A 43 13.35 -11.18 11.35
N ILE A 44 13.16 -11.58 12.61
CA ILE A 44 14.18 -12.31 13.37
C ILE A 44 14.08 -13.80 13.04
N GLY A 45 15.16 -14.38 12.53
CA GLY A 45 15.27 -15.81 12.23
C GLY A 45 15.46 -16.11 10.74
N SER A 46 15.54 -17.41 10.41
CA SER A 46 15.73 -17.87 9.04
C SER A 46 14.40 -17.95 8.31
N LEU A 47 14.03 -16.88 7.60
CA LEU A 47 12.75 -16.78 6.89
C LEU A 47 12.63 -17.84 5.79
N HIS A 48 11.55 -18.62 5.83
CA HIS A 48 11.16 -19.54 4.76
C HIS A 48 10.02 -18.96 3.92
N ASP A 49 8.97 -18.46 4.58
CA ASP A 49 7.80 -17.87 3.93
C ASP A 49 7.21 -16.73 4.77
N CYS A 50 6.53 -15.78 4.16
CA CYS A 50 5.74 -14.79 4.88
C CYS A 50 4.42 -14.48 4.19
N TRP A 51 3.40 -14.29 5.03
CA TRP A 51 2.05 -14.00 4.64
C TRP A 51 1.59 -12.77 5.39
N ALA A 52 1.42 -11.67 4.67
CA ALA A 52 0.76 -10.50 5.24
C ALA A 52 -0.71 -10.83 5.50
N ALA A 53 -1.29 -10.31 6.58
CA ALA A 53 -2.66 -10.63 6.96
C ALA A 53 -3.56 -9.38 7.03
N ASN A 54 -3.19 -8.38 7.82
CA ASN A 54 -4.05 -7.23 8.08
C ASN A 54 -3.25 -5.96 8.32
N LEU A 55 -3.80 -4.83 7.85
CA LEU A 55 -3.28 -3.50 8.12
C LEU A 55 -4.36 -2.72 8.86
N LEU A 56 -3.98 -2.03 9.94
CA LEU A 56 -4.87 -1.22 10.78
C LEU A 56 -4.38 0.22 10.84
N ALA A 57 -5.31 1.17 10.72
CA ALA A 57 -5.10 2.54 11.17
C ALA A 57 -5.47 2.62 12.65
N LEU A 58 -4.61 3.23 13.46
CA LEU A 58 -4.76 3.32 14.91
C LEU A 58 -5.29 4.70 15.34
N GLN A 59 -5.81 4.76 16.57
CA GLN A 59 -6.41 5.98 17.13
C GLN A 59 -5.40 7.12 17.30
N ASP A 60 -4.10 6.80 17.45
CA ASP A 60 -3.01 7.77 17.57
C ASP A 60 -2.52 8.31 16.20
N GLY A 61 -3.13 7.86 15.09
CA GLY A 61 -2.74 8.24 13.73
C GLY A 61 -1.59 7.39 13.14
N SER A 62 -1.04 6.45 13.91
CA SER A 62 -0.08 5.46 13.41
C SER A 62 -0.79 4.24 12.81
N TYR A 63 0.00 3.25 12.37
CA TYR A 63 -0.49 2.06 11.68
C TYR A 63 0.11 0.79 12.29
N LEU A 64 -0.66 -0.29 12.28
CA LEU A 64 -0.21 -1.63 12.67
C LEU A 64 -0.35 -2.59 11.49
N GLY A 65 0.76 -3.14 11.02
CA GLY A 65 0.80 -4.28 10.13
C GLY A 65 0.81 -5.59 10.92
N ILE A 66 -0.01 -6.55 10.52
CA ILE A 66 -0.15 -7.88 11.12
C ILE A 66 0.13 -8.92 10.05
N SER A 67 1.02 -9.85 10.36
CA SER A 67 1.46 -10.88 9.42
C SER A 67 1.85 -12.17 10.10
N GLU A 68 2.03 -13.19 9.28
CA GLU A 68 2.48 -14.52 9.66
C GLU A 68 3.79 -14.82 8.93
N VAL A 69 4.77 -15.36 9.64
CA VAL A 69 6.04 -15.79 9.07
C VAL A 69 6.27 -17.25 9.37
N THR A 70 6.79 -17.98 8.39
CA THR A 70 7.28 -19.33 8.56
C THR A 70 8.80 -19.26 8.63
N LEU A 71 9.36 -19.73 9.74
CA LEU A 71 10.80 -19.73 10.00
C LEU A 71 11.34 -21.15 9.94
N SER A 72 12.52 -21.31 9.36
CA SER A 72 13.30 -22.54 9.42
C SER A 72 13.90 -22.68 10.81
N VAL A 73 13.59 -23.79 11.47
CA VAL A 73 14.10 -24.18 12.79
C VAL A 73 14.72 -25.58 12.70
N PRO A 74 15.58 -26.01 13.64
CA PRO A 74 16.26 -27.31 13.56
C PRO A 74 15.31 -28.50 13.34
N GLU A 75 14.11 -28.45 13.91
CA GLU A 75 13.11 -29.50 13.81
C GLU A 75 12.23 -29.38 12.54
N GLY A 76 12.32 -28.29 11.77
CA GLY A 76 11.53 -28.10 10.54
C GLY A 76 11.12 -26.64 10.33
N TYR A 77 9.80 -26.39 10.30
CA TYR A 77 9.25 -25.05 10.06
C TYR A 77 8.24 -24.65 11.14
N SER A 78 8.46 -23.51 11.79
CA SER A 78 7.57 -22.93 12.80
C SER A 78 6.92 -21.64 12.29
N GLY A 79 5.64 -21.45 12.62
CA GLY A 79 4.87 -20.26 12.24
C GLY A 79 4.82 -19.23 13.37
N GLN A 80 5.06 -17.97 13.09
CA GLN A 80 5.03 -16.91 14.10
C GLN A 80 4.28 -15.68 13.59
N GLY A 81 3.61 -14.99 14.51
CA GLY A 81 2.98 -13.71 14.19
C GLY A 81 4.04 -12.62 14.19
N VAL A 82 3.98 -11.69 13.25
CA VAL A 82 4.82 -10.48 13.25
C VAL A 82 3.91 -9.28 13.17
N LEU A 83 4.06 -8.40 14.15
CA LEU A 83 3.39 -7.11 14.22
C LEU A 83 4.43 -6.01 13.97
N VAL A 84 4.06 -5.01 13.19
CA VAL A 84 4.90 -3.85 12.91
C VAL A 84 4.11 -2.58 13.12
N LYS A 85 4.58 -1.70 14.01
CA LYS A 85 3.95 -0.40 14.27
C LYS A 85 4.80 0.71 13.67
N PHE A 86 4.17 1.60 12.89
CA PHE A 86 4.86 2.63 12.13
C PHE A 86 3.96 3.85 11.88
N ASP A 87 4.57 5.02 11.62
CA ASP A 87 3.85 6.25 11.30
C ASP A 87 3.52 6.38 9.80
N GLN A 88 2.81 7.44 9.41
CA GLN A 88 2.46 7.72 8.01
C GLN A 88 3.66 7.97 7.09
N CYS A 89 4.85 8.24 7.64
CA CYS A 89 6.09 8.48 6.90
C CYS A 89 6.96 7.22 6.78
N GLY A 90 6.54 6.11 7.38
CA GLY A 90 7.27 4.85 7.36
C GLY A 90 8.36 4.76 8.41
N THR A 91 8.27 5.55 9.47
CA THR A 91 9.15 5.43 10.64
C THR A 91 8.59 4.40 11.60
N PHE A 92 9.40 3.45 12.04
CA PHE A 92 9.03 2.49 13.08
C PHE A 92 8.80 3.16 14.43
N ASP A 93 7.79 2.71 15.17
CA ASP A 93 7.59 3.11 16.57
C ASP A 93 8.68 2.45 17.45
N PRO A 94 9.65 3.20 17.99
CA PRO A 94 10.77 2.61 18.72
C PRO A 94 10.35 1.94 20.04
N ASP A 95 9.19 2.30 20.59
CA ASP A 95 8.67 1.78 21.86
C ASP A 95 7.79 0.52 21.68
N PHE A 96 7.55 0.11 20.43
CA PHE A 96 6.79 -1.09 20.10
C PHE A 96 7.71 -2.28 19.83
N GLY A 97 7.56 -3.34 20.63
CA GLY A 97 8.34 -4.57 20.50
C GLY A 97 9.85 -4.32 20.56
N THR A 98 10.58 -4.81 19.57
CA THR A 98 12.00 -4.52 19.37
C THR A 98 12.14 -3.60 18.16
N ALA A 99 12.33 -2.30 18.40
CA ALA A 99 12.51 -1.27 17.37
C ALA A 99 11.38 -1.24 16.32
N GLY A 100 10.12 -1.30 16.78
CA GLY A 100 8.91 -1.25 15.95
C GLY A 100 8.33 -2.58 15.53
N VAL A 101 9.02 -3.69 15.84
CA VAL A 101 8.57 -5.03 15.45
C VAL A 101 8.38 -5.93 16.66
N SER A 102 7.22 -6.55 16.76
CA SER A 102 6.92 -7.60 17.74
C SER A 102 6.72 -8.93 17.04
N GLN A 103 7.48 -9.94 17.46
CA GLN A 103 7.38 -11.29 16.93
C GLN A 103 6.72 -12.18 17.99
N LEU A 104 5.48 -12.57 17.72
CA LEU A 104 4.63 -13.35 18.63
C LEU A 104 5.05 -14.82 18.59
N ALA A 105 5.60 -15.29 19.71
CA ALA A 105 5.90 -16.70 19.93
C ALA A 105 5.18 -17.17 21.22
N GLY A 106 4.42 -18.25 21.12
CA GLY A 106 3.87 -18.94 22.29
C GLY A 106 4.88 -19.93 22.82
N ALA A 107 5.15 -19.94 24.13
CA ALA A 107 6.16 -20.82 24.73
C ALA A 107 5.93 -22.33 24.47
N ALA A 108 4.69 -22.72 24.17
CA ALA A 108 4.28 -24.09 23.84
C ALA A 108 3.67 -24.26 22.43
N ASP A 109 3.50 -23.17 21.67
CA ASP A 109 2.86 -23.23 20.35
C ASP A 109 3.90 -23.33 19.24
N TRP A 110 3.75 -24.32 18.38
CA TRP A 110 4.55 -24.48 17.16
C TRP A 110 4.18 -23.45 16.09
N ARG A 111 2.93 -22.99 16.11
CA ARG A 111 2.41 -21.94 15.23
C ARG A 111 1.57 -20.93 15.98
N VAL A 112 1.82 -19.64 15.73
CA VAL A 112 0.96 -18.51 16.10
C VAL A 112 0.72 -17.70 14.83
N LEU A 113 -0.51 -17.71 14.32
CA LEU A 113 -0.87 -17.21 12.98
C LEU A 113 -2.02 -16.20 13.10
N PRO A 114 -1.75 -14.92 13.40
CA PRO A 114 -2.78 -13.89 13.47
C PRO A 114 -3.24 -13.47 12.07
N GLU A 115 -4.55 -13.48 11.85
CA GLU A 115 -5.16 -13.16 10.55
C GLU A 115 -5.80 -11.76 10.54
N LYS A 116 -6.37 -11.35 11.67
CA LYS A 116 -7.05 -10.05 11.85
C LYS A 116 -6.82 -9.48 13.23
N GLY A 117 -6.85 -8.16 13.32
CA GLY A 117 -6.76 -7.45 14.60
C GLY A 117 -7.71 -6.27 14.68
N VAL A 118 -7.90 -5.81 15.91
CA VAL A 118 -8.58 -4.56 16.26
C VAL A 118 -7.82 -3.90 17.41
N GLU A 119 -7.84 -2.57 17.45
CA GLU A 119 -7.38 -1.81 18.61
C GLU A 119 -8.50 -1.70 19.65
N LEU A 120 -8.15 -1.98 20.91
CA LEU A 120 -9.01 -1.83 22.08
C LEU A 120 -8.95 -0.38 22.59
N ALA A 121 -9.95 0.05 23.36
CA ALA A 121 -10.03 1.42 23.88
C ALA A 121 -8.85 1.83 24.80
N ASN A 122 -8.12 0.86 25.34
CA ASN A 122 -6.93 1.09 26.17
C ASN A 122 -5.61 1.09 25.36
N GLY A 123 -5.69 1.02 24.02
CA GLY A 123 -4.55 0.93 23.10
C GLY A 123 -3.92 -0.48 22.97
N SER A 124 -4.43 -1.49 23.69
CA SER A 124 -4.06 -2.89 23.44
C SER A 124 -4.67 -3.37 22.13
N PHE A 125 -4.19 -4.49 21.61
CA PHE A 125 -4.69 -5.11 20.41
C PHE A 125 -5.30 -6.48 20.73
N LEU A 126 -6.49 -6.74 20.19
CA LEU A 126 -7.08 -8.07 20.15
C LEU A 126 -6.94 -8.62 18.74
N LEU A 127 -6.30 -9.79 18.62
CA LEU A 127 -6.09 -10.46 17.34
C LEU A 127 -6.87 -11.76 17.31
N ALA A 128 -7.49 -12.06 16.17
CA ALA A 128 -8.06 -13.36 15.86
C ALA A 128 -7.13 -14.10 14.90
N GLY A 129 -6.88 -15.37 15.18
CA GLY A 129 -6.00 -16.18 14.36
C GLY A 129 -6.02 -17.64 14.75
N THR A 130 -4.93 -18.34 14.46
CA THR A 130 -4.79 -19.77 14.67
C THR A 130 -3.54 -20.09 15.47
N THR A 131 -3.66 -20.95 16.48
CA THR A 131 -2.50 -21.56 17.15
C THR A 131 -2.45 -23.06 16.91
N ASN A 132 -1.24 -23.62 17.00
CA ASN A 132 -1.00 -25.05 16.89
C ASN A 132 -0.01 -25.52 17.96
N GLN A 133 -0.42 -26.46 18.79
CA GLN A 133 0.39 -27.03 19.88
C GLN A 133 0.98 -28.38 19.48
N GLY A 134 1.98 -28.41 18.60
CA GLY A 134 2.80 -29.61 18.41
C GLY A 134 3.50 -29.78 17.06
N PHE A 135 4.60 -30.52 17.09
CA PHE A 135 5.31 -31.01 15.90
C PHE A 135 4.83 -32.44 15.57
N GLY A 136 4.26 -32.67 14.37
CA GLY A 136 3.84 -34.00 13.90
C GLY A 136 2.33 -34.32 13.95
N ALA A 137 1.96 -35.55 13.56
CA ALA A 137 0.63 -35.99 13.07
C ALA A 137 -0.58 -35.93 14.03
N VAL A 138 -0.43 -35.34 15.22
CA VAL A 138 -1.51 -35.19 16.22
C VAL A 138 -1.84 -33.71 16.52
N SER A 139 -1.24 -32.76 15.79
CA SER A 139 -1.45 -31.35 16.06
C SER A 139 -2.81 -30.85 15.56
N THR A 140 -3.57 -30.23 16.47
CA THR A 140 -4.87 -29.62 16.17
C THR A 140 -4.69 -28.11 16.11
N ASN A 141 -5.12 -27.50 15.00
CA ASN A 141 -5.19 -26.04 14.90
C ASN A 141 -6.37 -25.54 15.73
N ARG A 142 -6.20 -24.40 16.40
CA ARG A 142 -7.25 -23.81 17.23
C ARG A 142 -7.42 -22.34 16.87
N HIS A 143 -8.67 -21.95 16.63
CA HIS A 143 -9.03 -20.54 16.62
C HIS A 143 -8.64 -19.94 17.98
N THR A 144 -7.91 -18.84 17.92
CA THR A 144 -7.28 -18.25 19.08
C THR A 144 -7.47 -16.74 19.06
N ALA A 145 -7.96 -16.20 20.17
CA ALA A 145 -7.86 -14.78 20.47
C ALA A 145 -6.52 -14.51 21.17
N ILE A 146 -5.80 -13.49 20.71
CA ILE A 146 -4.48 -13.10 21.22
C ILE A 146 -4.58 -11.66 21.69
N ARG A 147 -4.15 -11.37 22.92
CA ARG A 147 -4.08 -9.98 23.40
C ARG A 147 -2.65 -9.50 23.47
N VAL A 148 -2.40 -8.35 22.86
CA VAL A 148 -1.09 -7.70 22.79
C VAL A 148 -1.21 -6.32 23.42
N LEU A 149 -0.26 -5.96 24.27
CA LEU A 149 -0.21 -4.66 24.94
C LEU A 149 0.19 -3.55 23.96
N PRO A 150 -0.05 -2.27 24.29
CA PRO A 150 0.30 -1.14 23.41
C PRO A 150 1.79 -1.11 23.02
N ASN A 151 2.67 -1.63 23.88
CA ASN A 151 4.11 -1.75 23.62
C ASN A 151 4.50 -2.96 22.76
N GLY A 152 3.53 -3.68 22.19
CA GLY A 152 3.76 -4.85 21.33
C GLY A 152 4.05 -6.16 22.07
N THR A 153 4.13 -6.20 23.40
CA THR A 153 4.35 -7.45 24.15
C THR A 153 3.04 -8.22 24.34
N LEU A 154 3.10 -9.57 24.39
CA LEU A 154 1.94 -10.39 24.73
C LEU A 154 1.43 -10.04 26.13
N ASP A 155 0.11 -9.91 26.29
CA ASP A 155 -0.50 -9.69 27.60
C ASP A 155 -0.58 -11.00 28.38
N ALA A 156 0.43 -11.29 29.20
CA ALA A 156 0.49 -12.51 29.99
C ALA A 156 -0.70 -12.71 30.95
N ALA A 157 -1.46 -11.65 31.28
CA ALA A 157 -2.66 -11.76 32.13
C ALA A 157 -3.92 -12.15 31.34
N TYR A 158 -3.87 -12.16 30.00
CA TYR A 158 -5.01 -12.53 29.16
C TYR A 158 -5.01 -14.03 28.87
N GLY A 159 -6.07 -14.72 29.29
CA GLY A 159 -6.19 -16.16 29.11
C GLY A 159 -5.00 -16.91 29.70
N MET A 160 -4.37 -17.76 28.89
CA MET A 160 -3.12 -18.45 29.23
C MET A 160 -1.99 -17.91 28.37
N ASP A 161 -1.09 -17.14 28.98
CA ASP A 161 0.09 -16.53 28.38
C ASP A 161 -0.21 -15.56 27.22
N GLY A 162 -1.34 -14.85 27.26
CA GLY A 162 -1.77 -13.94 26.19
C GLY A 162 -2.71 -14.56 25.16
N PHE A 163 -3.16 -15.79 25.39
CA PHE A 163 -3.97 -16.54 24.44
C PHE A 163 -5.24 -17.12 25.06
N ILE A 164 -6.35 -16.98 24.35
CA ILE A 164 -7.57 -17.77 24.57
C ILE A 164 -7.75 -18.67 23.36
N ARG A 165 -7.51 -19.96 23.56
CA ARG A 165 -7.60 -20.99 22.52
C ARG A 165 -8.96 -21.65 22.62
N HIS A 166 -9.81 -21.44 21.61
CA HIS A 166 -11.13 -22.04 21.58
C HIS A 166 -11.03 -23.52 21.17
N SER A 167 -11.72 -24.39 21.90
CA SER A 167 -11.93 -25.77 21.45
C SER A 167 -12.90 -25.78 20.27
N SER A 168 -12.66 -26.66 19.30
CA SER A 168 -13.67 -27.00 18.31
C SER A 168 -14.92 -27.56 19.00
N SER A 169 -16.11 -27.29 18.47
CA SER A 169 -17.36 -27.85 19.00
C SER A 169 -17.38 -29.38 18.93
N ASP A 170 -16.66 -29.93 17.96
CA ASP A 170 -16.30 -31.34 17.91
C ASP A 170 -14.84 -31.47 18.34
N GLY A 171 -14.57 -31.90 19.59
CA GLY A 171 -13.25 -31.87 20.26
C GLY A 171 -12.06 -32.60 19.60
N VAL A 172 -12.16 -32.97 18.32
CA VAL A 172 -11.13 -33.59 17.48
C VAL A 172 -10.90 -32.80 16.17
N ALA A 173 -11.67 -31.75 15.88
CA ALA A 173 -11.54 -30.92 14.68
C ALA A 173 -10.54 -29.77 14.88
N SER A 174 -9.81 -29.42 13.81
CA SER A 174 -9.03 -28.18 13.75
C SER A 174 -9.98 -26.98 13.61
N SER A 175 -9.59 -25.81 14.08
CA SER A 175 -10.31 -24.56 13.90
C SER A 175 -9.33 -23.45 13.50
N TYR A 176 -9.76 -22.60 12.56
CA TYR A 176 -8.96 -21.53 11.97
C TYR A 176 -9.72 -20.21 12.10
N GLY A 177 -9.12 -19.24 12.79
CA GLY A 177 -9.64 -17.88 12.84
C GLY A 177 -9.51 -17.21 11.48
N MET A 178 -10.57 -16.59 11.00
CA MET A 178 -10.63 -16.03 9.64
C MET A 178 -10.81 -14.51 9.64
N ASP A 179 -11.66 -14.00 10.54
CA ASP A 179 -11.99 -12.58 10.56
C ASP A 179 -12.37 -12.08 11.96
N LEU A 180 -12.32 -10.77 12.16
CA LEU A 180 -12.64 -10.09 13.43
C LEU A 180 -13.19 -8.69 13.16
N ILE A 181 -14.34 -8.37 13.74
CA ILE A 181 -14.98 -7.06 13.65
C ILE A 181 -15.30 -6.48 15.04
N ALA A 182 -15.27 -5.16 15.13
CA ALA A 182 -15.78 -4.42 16.28
C ALA A 182 -17.30 -4.23 16.19
N LEU A 183 -17.97 -4.23 17.34
CA LEU A 183 -19.39 -3.96 17.48
C LEU A 183 -19.63 -2.56 18.07
N PRO A 184 -20.80 -1.92 17.82
CA PRO A 184 -21.14 -0.61 18.39
C PRO A 184 -21.27 -0.62 19.92
N THR A 185 -21.49 -1.80 20.50
CA THR A 185 -21.53 -2.02 21.95
C THR A 185 -20.15 -1.92 22.60
N GLY A 186 -19.08 -1.80 21.80
CA GLY A 186 -17.69 -1.85 22.22
C GLY A 186 -17.09 -3.25 22.22
N GLY A 187 -17.91 -4.31 22.14
CA GLY A 187 -17.45 -5.69 22.01
C GLY A 187 -16.96 -6.04 20.60
N TYR A 188 -16.61 -7.31 20.39
CA TYR A 188 -16.05 -7.81 19.14
C TYR A 188 -16.62 -9.18 18.78
N VAL A 189 -16.61 -9.52 17.49
CA VAL A 189 -17.00 -10.85 17.01
C VAL A 189 -15.95 -11.38 16.05
N ALA A 190 -15.43 -12.57 16.34
CA ALA A 190 -14.53 -13.30 15.44
C ALA A 190 -15.28 -14.40 14.70
N ALA A 191 -14.96 -14.62 13.43
CA ALA A 191 -15.39 -15.79 12.68
C ALA A 191 -14.27 -16.82 12.60
N ALA A 192 -14.61 -18.09 12.80
CA ALA A 192 -13.68 -19.20 12.60
C ALA A 192 -14.33 -20.37 11.88
N VAL A 193 -13.57 -20.97 10.98
CA VAL A 193 -13.97 -22.20 10.29
C VAL A 193 -13.36 -23.40 10.99
N GLN A 194 -14.17 -24.42 11.22
CA GLN A 194 -13.74 -25.71 11.75
C GLN A 194 -13.45 -26.65 10.59
N SER A 195 -12.41 -27.48 10.69
CA SER A 195 -12.17 -28.58 9.77
C SER A 195 -12.10 -29.88 10.54
N GLY A 196 -12.94 -30.86 10.20
CA GLY A 196 -12.77 -32.22 10.71
C GLY A 196 -11.38 -32.78 10.39
N ASN A 197 -10.91 -33.72 11.22
CA ASN A 197 -9.62 -34.39 11.06
C ASN A 197 -9.52 -35.14 9.71
N SER A 198 -8.37 -35.79 9.47
CA SER A 198 -8.05 -36.59 8.27
C SER A 198 -9.07 -37.68 7.87
N ASN A 199 -10.11 -37.90 8.67
CA ASN A 199 -11.23 -38.82 8.38
C ASN A 199 -12.50 -38.11 7.87
N GLY A 200 -12.45 -36.81 7.54
CA GLY A 200 -13.49 -36.13 6.76
C GLY A 200 -14.70 -35.63 7.56
N GLY A 201 -14.53 -35.26 8.83
CA GLY A 201 -15.58 -34.56 9.59
C GLY A 201 -15.98 -33.23 8.94
N SER A 202 -17.26 -32.87 9.03
CA SER A 202 -17.86 -31.70 8.37
C SER A 202 -17.16 -30.39 8.78
N ARG A 203 -16.85 -29.50 7.84
CA ARG A 203 -16.35 -28.16 8.18
C ARG A 203 -17.53 -27.30 8.63
N ALA A 204 -17.45 -26.52 9.70
CA ALA A 204 -18.55 -25.66 10.12
C ALA A 204 -18.03 -24.26 10.44
N LEU A 205 -18.87 -23.24 10.29
CA LEU A 205 -18.54 -21.87 10.65
C LEU A 205 -19.12 -21.55 12.03
N SER A 206 -18.33 -20.87 12.86
CA SER A 206 -18.79 -20.37 14.15
C SER A 206 -18.33 -18.95 14.37
N LEU A 207 -19.16 -18.18 15.08
CA LEU A 207 -18.85 -16.84 15.54
C LEU A 207 -18.57 -16.87 17.04
N PHE A 208 -17.59 -16.11 17.49
CA PHE A 208 -17.15 -16.02 18.88
C PHE A 208 -17.28 -14.57 19.35
N GLY A 209 -18.04 -14.34 20.41
CA GLY A 209 -18.25 -13.02 20.99
C GLY A 209 -17.17 -12.67 22.01
N TYR A 210 -16.76 -11.41 22.02
CA TYR A 210 -15.86 -10.83 23.01
C TYR A 210 -16.39 -9.49 23.51
N GLN A 211 -16.11 -9.20 24.77
CA GLN A 211 -16.42 -7.95 25.42
C GLN A 211 -15.45 -6.85 24.96
N ALA A 212 -15.70 -5.60 25.37
CA ALA A 212 -14.83 -4.47 25.03
C ALA A 212 -13.39 -4.59 25.57
N THR A 213 -13.18 -5.40 26.61
CA THR A 213 -11.86 -5.74 27.16
C THR A 213 -11.13 -6.81 26.35
N GLY A 214 -11.79 -7.38 25.35
CA GLY A 214 -11.37 -8.54 24.59
C GLY A 214 -11.69 -9.88 25.24
N ASP A 215 -12.17 -9.92 26.50
CA ASP A 215 -12.50 -11.18 27.17
C ASP A 215 -13.74 -11.85 26.54
N PRO A 216 -13.88 -13.19 26.56
CA PRO A 216 -15.02 -13.88 25.97
C PRO A 216 -16.36 -13.38 26.52
N ASP A 217 -17.31 -13.15 25.63
CA ASP A 217 -18.66 -12.70 25.98
C ASP A 217 -19.63 -13.88 26.03
N ALA A 218 -19.85 -14.45 27.22
CA ALA A 218 -20.76 -15.57 27.40
C ALA A 218 -22.23 -15.25 27.04
N ALA A 219 -22.62 -13.97 26.94
CA ALA A 219 -23.97 -13.57 26.55
C ALA A 219 -24.21 -13.59 25.04
N PHE A 220 -23.15 -13.72 24.23
CA PHE A 220 -23.26 -13.82 22.78
C PHE A 220 -23.63 -15.25 22.36
N GLY A 221 -24.78 -15.44 21.73
CA GLY A 221 -25.27 -16.76 21.34
C GLY A 221 -25.41 -17.69 22.55
N THR A 222 -24.87 -18.91 22.45
CA THR A 222 -24.81 -19.86 23.56
C THR A 222 -23.37 -19.98 24.06
N ASP A 223 -23.13 -19.58 25.32
CA ASP A 223 -21.81 -19.59 25.96
C ASP A 223 -20.72 -18.87 25.15
N GLY A 224 -21.09 -17.76 24.50
CA GLY A 224 -20.20 -16.93 23.69
C GLY A 224 -19.98 -17.41 22.26
N VAL A 225 -20.74 -18.41 21.81
CA VAL A 225 -20.60 -19.01 20.49
C VAL A 225 -21.93 -19.04 19.73
N VAL A 226 -21.87 -18.71 18.44
CA VAL A 226 -22.95 -18.96 17.48
C VAL A 226 -22.46 -19.94 16.43
N HIS A 227 -23.14 -21.08 16.30
CA HIS A 227 -22.92 -21.98 15.17
C HIS A 227 -23.74 -21.52 13.97
N VAL A 228 -23.06 -21.15 12.89
CA VAL A 228 -23.74 -20.61 11.71
C VAL A 228 -24.54 -21.74 11.04
N PRO A 229 -25.87 -21.62 10.90
CA PRO A 229 -26.69 -22.66 10.28
C PRO A 229 -26.27 -22.91 8.83
N LYS A 230 -26.41 -24.16 8.36
CA LYS A 230 -26.09 -24.57 6.97
C LYS A 230 -24.65 -24.27 6.53
N SER A 231 -23.71 -24.12 7.46
CA SER A 231 -22.31 -23.81 7.14
C SER A 231 -21.43 -25.05 6.91
N GLU A 232 -22.02 -26.23 6.69
CA GLU A 232 -21.26 -27.46 6.49
C GLU A 232 -20.35 -27.34 5.26
N PHE A 233 -19.08 -27.73 5.37
CA PHE A 233 -18.05 -27.54 4.35
C PHE A 233 -17.67 -26.07 4.08
N ALA A 234 -17.93 -25.16 5.04
CA ALA A 234 -17.35 -23.82 5.02
C ALA A 234 -15.82 -23.88 5.03
N TYR A 235 -15.16 -23.02 4.25
CA TYR A 235 -13.68 -23.01 4.18
C TYR A 235 -13.06 -21.63 4.32
N ARG A 236 -13.85 -20.57 4.14
CA ARG A 236 -13.44 -19.18 4.36
C ARG A 236 -14.65 -18.33 4.70
N ALA A 237 -14.45 -17.31 5.54
CA ALA A 237 -15.50 -16.39 5.96
C ALA A 237 -14.96 -14.97 6.08
N THR A 238 -15.85 -14.00 5.90
CA THR A 238 -15.64 -12.58 6.16
C THR A 238 -16.88 -12.06 6.88
N THR A 239 -16.67 -11.16 7.82
CA THR A 239 -17.66 -10.60 8.72
C THR A 239 -17.71 -9.10 8.52
N HIS A 240 -18.93 -8.56 8.55
CA HIS A 240 -19.19 -7.14 8.33
C HIS A 240 -20.26 -6.69 9.31
N LEU A 241 -20.14 -5.47 9.78
CA LEU A 241 -21.16 -4.83 10.59
C LEU A 241 -21.93 -3.86 9.71
N THR A 242 -23.25 -4.04 9.64
CA THR A 242 -24.15 -3.10 8.95
C THR A 242 -24.44 -1.87 9.80
N SER A 243 -24.84 -0.76 9.17
CA SER A 243 -25.29 0.47 9.83
C SER A 243 -26.46 0.22 10.79
N SER A 244 -27.28 -0.80 10.51
CA SER A 244 -28.38 -1.27 11.35
C SER A 244 -27.94 -2.10 12.57
N SER A 245 -26.63 -2.26 12.82
CA SER A 245 -26.09 -3.12 13.88
C SER A 245 -26.41 -4.61 13.72
N THR A 246 -26.53 -5.07 12.48
CA THR A 246 -26.60 -6.50 12.14
C THR A 246 -25.21 -6.99 11.74
N ILE A 247 -24.79 -8.13 12.29
CA ILE A 247 -23.58 -8.87 11.92
C ILE A 247 -23.89 -9.66 10.66
N LEU A 248 -23.25 -9.32 9.55
CA LEU A 248 -23.35 -10.02 8.28
C LEU A 248 -22.11 -10.88 8.06
N VAL A 249 -22.30 -12.12 7.63
CA VAL A 249 -21.25 -13.10 7.41
C VAL A 249 -21.39 -13.65 6.00
N ALA A 250 -20.38 -13.44 5.16
CA ALA A 250 -20.25 -14.12 3.88
C ALA A 250 -19.26 -15.26 4.03
N TYR A 251 -19.60 -16.45 3.54
CA TYR A 251 -18.71 -17.60 3.63
C TYR A 251 -18.79 -18.47 2.39
N GLY A 252 -17.63 -19.01 2.03
CA GLY A 252 -17.50 -19.96 0.95
C GLY A 252 -17.83 -21.36 1.46
N ARG A 253 -18.68 -22.08 0.72
CA ARG A 253 -19.11 -23.45 1.04
C ARG A 253 -18.84 -24.41 -0.12
N ARG A 254 -18.22 -25.55 0.18
CA ARG A 254 -17.81 -26.55 -0.82
C ARG A 254 -18.89 -27.63 -1.03
N PHE A 255 -19.21 -27.88 -2.29
CA PHE A 255 -20.05 -28.99 -2.75
C PHE A 255 -19.24 -29.89 -3.70
N VAL A 256 -19.78 -31.06 -4.04
CA VAL A 256 -19.08 -32.10 -4.83
C VAL A 256 -18.40 -31.56 -6.10
N ASN A 257 -19.04 -30.62 -6.81
CA ASN A 257 -18.53 -30.07 -8.08
C ASN A 257 -18.60 -28.53 -8.16
N THR A 258 -18.89 -27.84 -7.05
CA THR A 258 -19.07 -26.39 -7.08
C THR A 258 -18.74 -25.79 -5.71
N ILE A 259 -18.38 -24.51 -5.72
CA ILE A 259 -18.21 -23.71 -4.53
C ILE A 259 -19.19 -22.55 -4.62
N ARG A 260 -19.89 -22.26 -3.51
CA ARG A 260 -20.88 -21.18 -3.44
C ARG A 260 -20.50 -20.21 -2.34
N ILE A 261 -20.81 -18.94 -2.54
CA ILE A 261 -20.87 -17.98 -1.44
C ILE A 261 -22.28 -18.04 -0.86
N GLU A 262 -22.35 -18.26 0.45
CA GLU A 262 -23.56 -18.16 1.24
C GLU A 262 -23.45 -16.97 2.18
N LEU A 263 -24.60 -16.38 2.53
CA LEU A 263 -24.67 -15.25 3.46
C LEU A 263 -25.53 -15.64 4.65
N SER A 264 -25.06 -15.29 5.85
CA SER A 264 -25.84 -15.36 7.08
C SER A 264 -25.76 -14.04 7.83
N ALA A 265 -26.82 -13.69 8.55
CA ALA A 265 -26.91 -12.45 9.30
C ALA A 265 -27.46 -12.70 10.71
N PHE A 266 -26.88 -12.02 11.69
CA PHE A 266 -27.18 -12.17 13.11
C PHE A 266 -27.32 -10.80 13.78
N THR A 267 -28.13 -10.72 14.82
CA THR A 267 -28.16 -9.57 15.72
C THR A 267 -26.84 -9.45 16.49
N LEU A 268 -26.61 -8.32 17.17
CA LEU A 268 -25.43 -8.16 18.05
C LEU A 268 -25.36 -9.18 19.19
N ALA A 269 -26.50 -9.80 19.57
CA ALA A 269 -26.55 -10.85 20.59
C ALA A 269 -26.30 -12.26 20.01
N GLY A 270 -26.14 -12.40 18.69
CA GLY A 270 -25.90 -13.68 18.03
C GLY A 270 -27.15 -14.42 17.54
N GLU A 271 -28.34 -13.85 17.73
CA GLU A 271 -29.59 -14.44 17.21
C GLU A 271 -29.73 -14.22 15.69
N PRO A 272 -30.27 -15.18 14.91
CA PRO A 272 -30.49 -15.00 13.46
C PRO A 272 -31.35 -13.77 13.13
N SER A 273 -30.94 -12.99 12.13
CA SER A 273 -31.68 -11.80 11.71
C SER A 273 -33.00 -12.18 11.03
N THR A 274 -34.12 -11.62 11.50
CA THR A 274 -35.44 -11.88 10.88
C THR A 274 -35.72 -11.03 9.64
N THR A 275 -34.85 -10.05 9.33
CA THR A 275 -35.02 -9.11 8.21
C THR A 275 -34.09 -9.40 7.04
N PHE A 276 -33.23 -10.40 7.15
CA PHE A 276 -32.25 -10.78 6.14
C PHE A 276 -32.54 -12.18 5.59
N GLY A 277 -32.67 -12.31 4.27
CA GLY A 277 -32.94 -13.59 3.62
C GLY A 277 -34.14 -14.32 4.21
N SER A 278 -34.02 -15.65 4.37
CA SER A 278 -35.00 -16.50 5.05
C SER A 278 -34.51 -16.81 6.46
N ASN A 279 -34.97 -16.02 7.45
CA ASN A 279 -34.55 -16.10 8.86
C ASN A 279 -33.02 -16.06 9.05
N GLY A 280 -32.39 -15.07 8.43
CA GLY A 280 -30.98 -14.76 8.63
C GLY A 280 -30.07 -15.50 7.67
N VAL A 281 -30.60 -16.26 6.71
CA VAL A 281 -29.80 -17.02 5.74
C VAL A 281 -30.26 -16.72 4.32
N VAL A 282 -29.31 -16.44 3.42
CA VAL A 282 -29.52 -16.37 1.98
C VAL A 282 -28.95 -17.61 1.34
N ASP A 283 -29.80 -18.35 0.63
CA ASP A 283 -29.44 -19.52 -0.17
C ASP A 283 -29.68 -19.22 -1.66
N ASP A 284 -28.88 -18.31 -2.21
CA ASP A 284 -28.91 -17.99 -3.64
C ASP A 284 -28.10 -19.02 -4.43
N THR A 285 -28.70 -20.19 -4.63
CA THR A 285 -28.11 -21.30 -5.42
C THR A 285 -27.79 -20.90 -6.86
N THR A 286 -28.34 -19.79 -7.34
CA THR A 286 -28.13 -19.30 -8.69
C THR A 286 -27.03 -18.26 -8.78
N ALA A 287 -26.58 -17.62 -7.70
CA ALA A 287 -25.58 -16.54 -7.72
C ALA A 287 -24.31 -16.92 -8.48
N PHE A 288 -23.91 -18.18 -8.39
CA PHE A 288 -22.70 -18.73 -9.02
C PHE A 288 -23.01 -19.95 -9.93
N SER A 289 -24.22 -20.04 -10.49
CA SER A 289 -24.56 -21.11 -11.43
C SER A 289 -23.62 -21.09 -12.66
N GLY A 290 -22.92 -22.20 -12.93
CA GLY A 290 -22.02 -22.34 -14.08
C GLY A 290 -20.53 -22.18 -13.77
N VAL A 291 -20.15 -22.03 -12.50
CA VAL A 291 -18.73 -21.91 -12.11
C VAL A 291 -18.11 -23.27 -11.81
N ASN A 292 -17.05 -23.61 -12.55
CA ASN A 292 -16.22 -24.79 -12.32
C ASN A 292 -14.96 -24.42 -11.51
N GLY A 293 -15.02 -24.59 -10.18
CA GLY A 293 -13.93 -25.25 -9.46
C GLY A 293 -12.74 -24.46 -8.89
N TYR A 294 -12.76 -23.13 -8.70
CA TYR A 294 -11.58 -22.43 -8.13
C TYR A 294 -11.84 -21.29 -7.11
N PHE A 295 -13.04 -21.15 -6.52
CA PHE A 295 -13.27 -20.17 -5.44
C PHE A 295 -12.61 -20.56 -4.11
N GLU A 296 -11.34 -20.95 -4.07
CA GLU A 296 -10.68 -21.22 -2.77
C GLU A 296 -10.45 -19.92 -1.98
N ASP A 297 -10.38 -18.78 -2.68
CA ASP A 297 -10.24 -17.44 -2.10
C ASP A 297 -11.38 -16.51 -2.54
N PHE A 298 -11.87 -15.69 -1.61
CA PHE A 298 -12.81 -14.62 -1.90
C PHE A 298 -12.58 -13.46 -0.92
N ALA A 299 -13.05 -12.28 -1.28
CA ALA A 299 -13.11 -11.11 -0.42
C ALA A 299 -14.50 -10.49 -0.49
N ALA A 300 -14.93 -9.80 0.55
CA ALA A 300 -16.15 -9.01 0.52
C ALA A 300 -15.94 -7.65 1.18
N VAL A 301 -16.79 -6.71 0.81
CA VAL A 301 -16.82 -5.38 1.42
C VAL A 301 -18.27 -4.89 1.49
N LEU A 302 -18.57 -4.13 2.54
CA LEU A 302 -19.85 -3.48 2.76
C LEU A 302 -19.70 -1.99 2.48
N ASP A 303 -20.65 -1.40 1.75
CA ASP A 303 -20.70 0.05 1.52
C ASP A 303 -21.58 0.78 2.55
N ASP A 304 -21.65 2.10 2.44
CA ASP A 304 -22.40 3.00 3.32
C ASP A 304 -23.93 2.81 3.22
N GLN A 305 -24.41 2.10 2.19
CA GLN A 305 -25.82 1.72 2.06
C GLN A 305 -26.09 0.27 2.49
N ASP A 306 -25.16 -0.37 3.21
CA ASP A 306 -25.24 -1.77 3.65
C ASP A 306 -25.34 -2.78 2.49
N ARG A 307 -24.89 -2.42 1.28
CA ARG A 307 -24.80 -3.36 0.15
C ARG A 307 -23.48 -4.12 0.25
N LEU A 308 -23.55 -5.45 0.21
CA LEU A 308 -22.39 -6.32 0.27
C LEU A 308 -21.91 -6.64 -1.14
N THR A 309 -20.69 -6.26 -1.48
CA THR A 309 -20.03 -6.69 -2.73
C THR A 309 -19.03 -7.80 -2.41
N VAL A 310 -19.18 -8.95 -3.05
CA VAL A 310 -18.29 -10.12 -2.91
C VAL A 310 -17.51 -10.32 -4.20
N MET A 311 -16.21 -10.50 -4.10
CA MET A 311 -15.29 -10.81 -5.20
C MET A 311 -14.76 -12.24 -5.05
N GLY A 312 -14.82 -13.02 -6.12
CA GLY A 312 -14.33 -14.40 -6.16
C GLY A 312 -13.75 -14.79 -7.52
N THR A 313 -12.93 -15.83 -7.55
CA THR A 313 -12.39 -16.43 -8.79
C THR A 313 -13.46 -17.20 -9.56
N LEU A 314 -13.78 -16.73 -10.78
CA LEU A 314 -14.72 -17.42 -11.65
C LEU A 314 -14.06 -18.59 -12.38
N ASP A 315 -12.92 -18.35 -13.02
CA ASP A 315 -12.16 -19.34 -13.77
C ASP A 315 -10.67 -18.92 -13.84
N GLN A 316 -9.91 -19.52 -14.76
CA GLN A 316 -8.48 -19.23 -14.90
C GLN A 316 -8.18 -17.78 -15.29
N ASP A 317 -9.13 -17.11 -15.93
CA ASP A 317 -8.94 -15.81 -16.58
C ASP A 317 -9.93 -14.76 -16.07
N ASN A 318 -10.80 -15.06 -15.10
CA ASN A 318 -11.86 -14.15 -14.71
C ASN A 318 -12.07 -14.09 -13.20
N ILE A 319 -12.28 -12.86 -12.73
CA ILE A 319 -12.87 -12.54 -11.44
C ILE A 319 -14.35 -12.21 -11.66
N MET A 320 -15.18 -12.65 -10.72
CA MET A 320 -16.58 -12.25 -10.66
C MET A 320 -16.87 -11.52 -9.36
N LEU A 321 -17.55 -10.37 -9.48
CA LEU A 321 -18.14 -9.68 -8.36
C LEU A 321 -19.65 -9.87 -8.37
N ILE A 322 -20.23 -10.02 -7.18
CA ILE A 322 -21.68 -10.06 -6.98
C ILE A 322 -22.03 -9.07 -5.88
N ARG A 323 -23.09 -8.29 -6.10
CA ARG A 323 -23.61 -7.37 -5.08
C ARG A 323 -24.93 -7.85 -4.52
N PHE A 324 -25.07 -7.74 -3.21
CA PHE A 324 -26.27 -8.04 -2.45
C PHE A 324 -26.77 -6.77 -1.75
N LEU A 325 -28.08 -6.60 -1.72
CA LEU A 325 -28.77 -5.55 -0.99
C LEU A 325 -28.77 -5.86 0.52
N PRO A 326 -29.09 -4.87 1.38
CA PRO A 326 -29.19 -5.07 2.84
C PRO A 326 -30.19 -6.16 3.25
N SER A 327 -31.17 -6.47 2.40
CA SER A 327 -32.13 -7.55 2.61
C SER A 327 -31.56 -8.95 2.34
N GLY A 328 -30.35 -9.04 1.77
CA GLY A 328 -29.74 -10.27 1.29
C GLY A 328 -30.16 -10.66 -0.13
N ALA A 329 -31.10 -9.95 -0.74
CA ALA A 329 -31.43 -10.12 -2.15
C ALA A 329 -30.28 -9.65 -3.05
N ARG A 330 -30.07 -10.30 -4.19
CA ARG A 330 -29.07 -9.84 -5.16
C ARG A 330 -29.47 -8.48 -5.74
N ASP A 331 -28.52 -7.54 -5.81
CA ASP A 331 -28.72 -6.24 -6.44
C ASP A 331 -28.68 -6.40 -7.97
N LEU A 332 -29.83 -6.54 -8.60
CA LEU A 332 -29.92 -6.76 -10.05
C LEU A 332 -29.45 -5.58 -10.90
N THR A 333 -29.25 -4.40 -10.30
CA THR A 333 -28.73 -3.20 -10.98
C THR A 333 -27.20 -3.19 -11.07
N PHE A 334 -26.53 -4.03 -10.29
CA PHE A 334 -25.08 -4.16 -10.31
C PHE A 334 -24.61 -5.04 -11.48
N GLY A 335 -24.03 -4.43 -12.51
CA GLY A 335 -23.58 -5.14 -13.70
C GLY A 335 -24.75 -5.81 -14.44
N VAL A 336 -24.61 -7.09 -14.81
CA VAL A 336 -25.65 -7.86 -15.49
C VAL A 336 -26.23 -8.90 -14.53
N ASN A 337 -27.50 -8.74 -14.15
CA ASN A 337 -28.20 -9.61 -13.19
C ASN A 337 -27.48 -9.72 -11.83
N GLY A 338 -26.93 -8.60 -11.35
CA GLY A 338 -26.20 -8.52 -10.08
C GLY A 338 -24.79 -9.08 -10.12
N ARG A 339 -24.24 -9.30 -11.30
CA ARG A 339 -22.88 -9.82 -11.51
C ARG A 339 -22.06 -8.86 -12.37
N LEU A 340 -20.81 -8.69 -11.99
CA LEU A 340 -19.81 -7.98 -12.78
C LEU A 340 -18.64 -8.92 -13.04
N LEU A 341 -18.25 -9.06 -14.30
CA LEU A 341 -17.04 -9.81 -14.69
C LEU A 341 -15.87 -8.83 -14.79
N VAL A 342 -14.74 -9.18 -14.19
CA VAL A 342 -13.47 -8.47 -14.36
C VAL A 342 -12.49 -9.47 -14.98
N PRO A 343 -12.16 -9.33 -16.29
CA PRO A 343 -11.23 -10.23 -16.96
C PRO A 343 -9.84 -10.09 -16.37
N HIS A 344 -9.26 -11.16 -15.85
CA HIS A 344 -7.89 -11.26 -15.35
C HIS A 344 -6.91 -11.46 -16.50
N LEU A 345 -5.81 -10.68 -16.52
CA LEU A 345 -4.86 -10.72 -17.62
C LEU A 345 -3.52 -11.32 -17.18
N GLY A 346 -3.12 -12.37 -17.91
CA GLY A 346 -1.70 -12.54 -18.25
C GLY A 346 -0.84 -13.42 -17.34
N THR A 347 -1.41 -14.36 -16.56
CA THR A 347 -0.58 -15.21 -15.69
C THR A 347 -0.65 -16.73 -15.90
N ASN A 348 -1.47 -17.24 -16.84
CA ASN A 348 -1.74 -18.69 -17.01
C ASN A 348 -2.16 -19.41 -15.70
N LEU A 349 -2.50 -18.64 -14.68
CA LEU A 349 -2.79 -19.05 -13.32
C LEU A 349 -4.04 -18.30 -12.88
N PRO A 350 -4.95 -18.96 -12.16
CA PRO A 350 -6.18 -18.33 -11.71
C PRO A 350 -5.87 -17.11 -10.85
N PRO A 351 -6.64 -16.01 -10.99
CA PRO A 351 -6.57 -14.88 -10.08
C PRO A 351 -7.10 -15.30 -8.71
N LEU A 352 -6.39 -14.93 -7.65
CA LEU A 352 -6.76 -15.18 -6.27
C LEU A 352 -7.16 -13.85 -5.61
N PRO A 353 -8.46 -13.63 -5.31
CA PRO A 353 -8.94 -12.50 -4.55
C PRO A 353 -8.20 -12.38 -3.22
N SER A 354 -7.59 -11.23 -2.99
CA SER A 354 -6.97 -10.93 -1.70
C SER A 354 -7.90 -10.09 -0.85
N ARG A 355 -8.31 -8.91 -1.34
CA ARG A 355 -9.12 -7.94 -0.59
C ARG A 355 -10.04 -7.11 -1.49
N LEU A 356 -11.13 -6.64 -0.89
CA LEU A 356 -11.95 -5.53 -1.37
C LEU A 356 -11.96 -4.43 -0.31
N LYS A 357 -11.93 -3.16 -0.72
CA LYS A 357 -12.05 -1.99 0.16
C LYS A 357 -12.93 -0.93 -0.49
N ILE A 358 -13.78 -0.28 0.29
CA ILE A 358 -14.43 0.98 -0.11
C ILE A 358 -13.46 2.10 0.19
N LEU A 359 -13.30 2.98 -0.78
CA LEU A 359 -12.42 4.15 -0.72
C LEU A 359 -13.19 5.36 -0.20
N ALA A 360 -12.48 6.42 0.20
CA ALA A 360 -13.12 7.61 0.76
C ALA A 360 -14.08 8.30 -0.23
N ASP A 361 -13.82 8.15 -1.53
CA ASP A 361 -14.66 8.66 -2.62
C ASP A 361 -15.83 7.72 -3.02
N GLY A 362 -15.99 6.59 -2.32
CA GLY A 362 -17.03 5.58 -2.58
C GLY A 362 -16.68 4.55 -3.65
N ASN A 363 -15.51 4.65 -4.31
CA ASN A 363 -15.06 3.62 -5.23
C ASN A 363 -14.69 2.32 -4.48
N ILE A 364 -14.61 1.21 -5.21
CA ILE A 364 -14.18 -0.08 -4.67
C ILE A 364 -12.81 -0.43 -5.24
N LEU A 365 -11.83 -0.62 -4.36
CA LEU A 365 -10.53 -1.20 -4.71
C LEU A 365 -10.58 -2.72 -4.55
N GLY A 366 -10.30 -3.43 -5.64
CA GLY A 366 -10.08 -4.87 -5.63
C GLY A 366 -8.62 -5.21 -5.78
N ILE A 367 -8.11 -6.07 -4.89
CA ILE A 367 -6.74 -6.57 -4.91
C ILE A 367 -6.78 -8.06 -5.20
N VAL A 368 -6.05 -8.49 -6.23
CA VAL A 368 -5.90 -9.88 -6.62
C VAL A 368 -4.42 -10.24 -6.72
N HIS A 369 -4.11 -11.52 -6.62
CA HIS A 369 -2.78 -12.02 -6.92
C HIS A 369 -2.86 -13.25 -7.82
N ALA A 370 -1.91 -13.42 -8.73
CA ALA A 370 -1.80 -14.65 -9.51
C ALA A 370 -1.30 -15.82 -8.65
N GLY A 371 -1.77 -17.03 -8.93
CA GLY A 371 -1.43 -18.26 -8.21
C GLY A 371 0.07 -18.48 -7.96
N THR A 372 0.40 -19.25 -6.93
CA THR A 372 1.71 -19.32 -6.27
C THR A 372 2.81 -20.13 -6.98
N SER A 373 2.59 -20.63 -8.21
CA SER A 373 3.63 -21.40 -8.90
C SER A 373 4.59 -20.49 -9.69
N GLY A 374 5.66 -20.00 -9.04
CA GLY A 374 6.83 -19.41 -9.70
C GLY A 374 7.15 -17.94 -9.36
N ASN A 375 8.22 -17.41 -9.97
CA ASN A 375 8.74 -16.05 -9.79
C ASN A 375 7.95 -14.95 -10.53
N VAL A 376 6.64 -15.13 -10.74
CA VAL A 376 5.84 -14.15 -11.49
C VAL A 376 5.37 -13.04 -10.52
N PRO A 377 5.66 -11.75 -10.79
CA PRO A 377 5.07 -10.63 -10.04
C PRO A 377 3.55 -10.65 -10.27
N GLY A 378 2.82 -11.01 -9.21
CA GLY A 378 1.46 -11.51 -9.33
C GLY A 378 0.38 -10.60 -8.77
N THR A 379 0.72 -9.60 -7.95
CA THR A 379 -0.31 -8.71 -7.38
C THR A 379 -0.74 -7.65 -8.39
N GLN A 380 -2.05 -7.63 -8.62
CA GLN A 380 -2.72 -6.62 -9.43
C GLN A 380 -3.85 -6.01 -8.62
N TRP A 381 -4.18 -4.76 -8.93
CA TRP A 381 -5.37 -4.13 -8.41
C TRP A 381 -6.26 -3.59 -9.52
N PHE A 382 -7.51 -3.30 -9.21
CA PHE A 382 -8.46 -2.63 -10.09
C PHE A 382 -9.39 -1.75 -9.25
N LEU A 383 -9.95 -0.72 -9.88
CA LEU A 383 -10.90 0.19 -9.25
C LEU A 383 -12.26 0.06 -9.92
N LEU A 384 -13.32 0.10 -9.11
CA LEU A 384 -14.70 0.16 -9.57
C LEU A 384 -15.36 1.44 -9.08
N ASN A 385 -16.14 2.07 -9.96
CA ASN A 385 -17.16 3.03 -9.56
C ASN A 385 -18.53 2.41 -9.84
N GLU A 386 -19.25 2.04 -8.78
CA GLU A 386 -20.46 1.24 -8.91
C GLU A 386 -20.19 -0.03 -9.77
N SER A 387 -20.86 -0.19 -10.91
CA SER A 387 -20.67 -1.33 -11.83
C SER A 387 -19.68 -1.05 -12.97
N ASN A 388 -19.02 0.12 -12.97
CA ASN A 388 -18.05 0.50 -13.99
C ASN A 388 -16.63 0.16 -13.54
N ILE A 389 -15.89 -0.56 -14.37
CA ILE A 389 -14.46 -0.77 -14.17
C ILE A 389 -13.71 0.48 -14.63
N LEU A 390 -12.93 1.07 -13.74
CA LEU A 390 -12.03 2.17 -14.05
C LEU A 390 -10.73 1.55 -14.59
N ALA A 391 -10.51 1.68 -15.91
CA ALA A 391 -9.40 1.03 -16.62
C ALA A 391 -8.50 2.05 -17.31
N ASN A 392 -7.21 1.71 -17.44
CA ASN A 392 -6.24 2.49 -18.22
C ASN A 392 -5.99 1.83 -19.57
N ASP A 393 -6.20 2.53 -20.69
CA ASP A 393 -5.89 2.05 -22.05
C ASP A 393 -6.32 0.57 -22.32
N ASP A 394 -7.58 0.26 -21.99
CA ASP A 394 -8.20 -1.08 -22.11
C ASP A 394 -7.58 -2.18 -21.20
N GLN A 395 -6.76 -1.81 -20.21
CA GLN A 395 -6.25 -2.66 -19.13
C GLN A 395 -6.93 -2.30 -17.79
N PRO A 396 -7.77 -3.17 -17.21
CA PRO A 396 -8.42 -2.90 -15.93
C PRO A 396 -7.48 -3.06 -14.72
N TRP A 397 -6.26 -3.54 -14.95
CA TRP A 397 -5.31 -3.90 -13.91
C TRP A 397 -4.09 -2.99 -13.88
N VAL A 398 -3.58 -2.74 -12.68
CA VAL A 398 -2.21 -2.25 -12.48
C VAL A 398 -1.41 -3.31 -11.72
N SER A 399 -0.27 -3.71 -12.27
CA SER A 399 0.69 -4.56 -11.57
C SER A 399 1.50 -3.72 -10.59
N LEU A 400 1.62 -4.18 -9.35
CA LEU A 400 2.37 -3.49 -8.31
C LEU A 400 3.81 -3.99 -8.16
N GLY A 401 4.24 -4.95 -9.00
CA GLY A 401 5.63 -5.41 -9.05
C GLY A 401 6.07 -6.31 -7.89
N PHE A 402 5.15 -6.76 -7.03
CA PHE A 402 5.43 -7.71 -5.95
C PHE A 402 4.44 -8.88 -5.93
N LYS A 403 4.78 -9.93 -5.15
CA LYS A 403 4.08 -11.23 -5.20
C LYS A 403 2.67 -11.16 -4.61
N LYS A 404 2.52 -10.70 -3.36
CA LYS A 404 1.24 -10.74 -2.64
C LYS A 404 0.98 -9.48 -1.82
N ALA A 405 -0.05 -8.71 -2.18
CA ALA A 405 -0.70 -7.74 -1.29
C ALA A 405 -1.78 -8.44 -0.47
N SER A 406 -1.85 -8.13 0.81
CA SER A 406 -2.83 -8.73 1.71
C SER A 406 -3.77 -7.74 2.34
N ASP A 407 -3.41 -6.46 2.45
CA ASP A 407 -4.32 -5.42 2.89
C ASP A 407 -3.86 -4.06 2.37
N ALA A 408 -4.81 -3.12 2.29
CA ALA A 408 -4.53 -1.75 1.87
C ALA A 408 -5.43 -0.76 2.61
N ILE A 409 -4.89 0.42 2.87
CA ILE A 409 -5.58 1.56 3.49
C ILE A 409 -5.27 2.81 2.68
N GLU A 410 -6.29 3.61 2.36
CA GLU A 410 -6.13 4.97 1.87
C GLU A 410 -5.78 5.88 3.06
N ILE A 411 -4.71 6.67 2.94
CA ILE A 411 -4.37 7.66 3.96
C ILE A 411 -5.06 8.98 3.61
N GLU A 412 -4.70 9.56 2.46
CA GLU A 412 -5.17 10.88 2.02
C GLU A 412 -4.88 11.07 0.52
N GLU A 413 -5.76 11.78 -0.20
CA GLU A 413 -5.55 12.26 -1.59
C GLU A 413 -5.04 11.18 -2.57
N GLY A 414 -5.58 9.96 -2.50
CA GLY A 414 -5.15 8.87 -3.38
C GLY A 414 -3.76 8.31 -3.05
N ARG A 415 -3.27 8.49 -1.81
CA ARG A 415 -2.11 7.76 -1.27
C ARG A 415 -2.55 6.53 -0.48
N TRP A 416 -1.84 5.42 -0.70
CA TRP A 416 -2.21 4.09 -0.24
C TRP A 416 -1.06 3.44 0.50
N LEU A 417 -1.31 2.95 1.71
CA LEU A 417 -0.45 1.95 2.33
C LEU A 417 -0.90 0.58 1.90
N VAL A 418 0.04 -0.25 1.47
CA VAL A 418 -0.19 -1.64 1.09
C VAL A 418 0.73 -2.52 1.89
N LEU A 419 0.14 -3.40 2.71
CA LEU A 419 0.88 -4.44 3.39
C LEU A 419 1.03 -5.65 2.47
N SER A 420 2.27 -6.11 2.34
CA SER A 420 2.62 -7.16 1.39
C SER A 420 3.62 -8.14 1.97
N GLY A 421 3.45 -9.40 1.58
CA GLY A 421 4.34 -10.50 1.91
C GLY A 421 4.87 -11.15 0.64
N ALA A 422 5.99 -11.86 0.76
CA ALA A 422 6.54 -12.62 -0.35
C ALA A 422 7.11 -13.97 0.11
N GLN A 423 7.09 -14.93 -0.81
CA GLN A 423 7.99 -16.07 -0.74
C GLN A 423 9.41 -15.61 -1.06
N PHE A 424 10.35 -16.14 -0.27
CA PHE A 424 11.80 -15.93 -0.31
C PHE A 424 12.35 -15.60 -1.72
N PRO A 425 13.28 -14.62 -1.84
CA PRO A 425 14.01 -13.94 -0.77
C PRO A 425 13.39 -12.62 -0.29
N ALA A 426 12.26 -12.18 -0.85
CA ALA A 426 11.63 -10.93 -0.42
C ALA A 426 10.92 -11.13 0.93
N GLY A 427 11.25 -10.27 1.90
CA GLY A 427 10.60 -10.26 3.21
C GLY A 427 9.24 -9.56 3.19
N MET A 428 8.74 -9.27 4.39
CA MET A 428 7.55 -8.46 4.57
C MET A 428 7.86 -6.98 4.34
N ALA A 429 6.95 -6.26 3.69
CA ALA A 429 7.08 -4.82 3.55
C ALA A 429 5.74 -4.09 3.54
N VAL A 430 5.76 -2.87 4.03
CA VAL A 430 4.71 -1.88 3.79
C VAL A 430 5.16 -0.98 2.65
N ARG A 431 4.28 -0.73 1.69
CA ARG A 431 4.57 0.11 0.52
C ARG A 431 3.59 1.27 0.49
N ARG A 432 4.09 2.50 0.29
CA ARG A 432 3.23 3.66 0.04
C ARG A 432 3.18 3.95 -1.45
N PHE A 433 1.98 3.96 -2.01
CA PHE A 433 1.73 4.36 -3.40
C PHE A 433 1.00 5.69 -3.44
N SER A 434 1.21 6.46 -4.50
CA SER A 434 0.49 7.71 -4.79
C SER A 434 -0.05 7.67 -6.21
N MET A 435 -1.29 8.12 -6.40
CA MET A 435 -1.87 8.31 -7.73
C MET A 435 -1.23 9.51 -8.45
N ASP A 436 -0.75 10.51 -7.70
CA ASP A 436 0.01 11.64 -8.22
C ASP A 436 1.52 11.46 -7.91
N PRO A 437 2.41 11.48 -8.93
CA PRO A 437 3.85 11.30 -8.75
C PRO A 437 4.41 12.39 -7.84
N VAL A 438 5.03 11.95 -6.76
CA VAL A 438 5.69 12.84 -5.80
C VAL A 438 7.10 13.14 -6.31
N ALA A 439 7.35 14.41 -6.65
CA ALA A 439 8.67 14.85 -7.07
C ALA A 439 9.56 15.12 -5.84
N LEU A 440 10.68 14.40 -5.74
CA LEU A 440 11.70 14.66 -4.73
C LEU A 440 12.37 16.02 -4.95
N PRO A 441 12.82 16.70 -3.88
CA PRO A 441 13.54 17.96 -4.01
C PRO A 441 14.87 17.77 -4.73
N SER A 442 15.11 18.61 -5.73
CA SER A 442 16.39 18.69 -6.44
C SER A 442 16.71 20.15 -6.74
N ILE A 443 17.95 20.55 -6.51
CA ILE A 443 18.36 21.94 -6.64
C ILE A 443 18.90 22.19 -8.05
N SER A 444 18.48 23.29 -8.66
CA SER A 444 19.07 23.83 -9.88
C SER A 444 19.26 25.34 -9.77
N ALA A 445 20.21 25.89 -10.52
CA ALA A 445 20.45 27.34 -10.56
C ALA A 445 19.62 27.98 -11.68
N SER A 446 18.93 29.07 -11.34
CA SER A 446 18.19 29.92 -12.29
C SER A 446 18.59 31.38 -12.06
N GLY A 447 19.53 31.88 -12.86
CA GLY A 447 20.10 33.22 -12.63
C GLY A 447 20.94 33.28 -11.35
N SER A 448 20.56 34.17 -10.43
CA SER A 448 21.15 34.31 -9.08
C SER A 448 20.52 33.39 -8.04
N SER A 449 19.35 32.82 -8.32
CA SER A 449 18.60 32.01 -7.36
C SER A 449 18.87 30.52 -7.56
N LEU A 450 18.79 29.77 -6.46
CA LEU A 450 18.59 28.33 -6.46
C LEU A 450 17.09 28.06 -6.43
N ILE A 451 16.62 27.12 -7.23
CA ILE A 451 15.22 26.66 -7.28
C ILE A 451 15.16 25.16 -7.02
N THR A 452 14.07 24.69 -6.42
CA THR A 452 13.82 23.26 -6.22
C THR A 452 12.64 22.74 -7.03
N ALA A 453 12.76 21.52 -7.55
CA ALA A 453 11.69 20.83 -8.29
C ALA A 453 10.75 20.00 -7.40
N GLY A 454 10.92 20.04 -6.07
CA GLY A 454 10.06 19.31 -5.14
C GLY A 454 8.64 19.88 -5.06
N SER A 455 7.64 19.00 -4.95
CA SER A 455 6.24 19.36 -4.79
C SER A 455 5.79 19.11 -3.35
N GLY A 456 5.71 20.17 -2.53
CA GLY A 456 5.25 20.10 -1.14
C GLY A 456 4.84 21.47 -0.60
N PRO A 457 3.99 21.52 0.44
CA PRO A 457 3.59 22.78 1.07
C PRO A 457 4.71 23.47 1.85
N GLY A 458 5.76 22.76 2.25
CA GLY A 458 6.86 23.30 3.05
C GLY A 458 8.24 23.05 2.44
N PHE A 459 9.12 24.05 2.55
CA PHE A 459 10.54 23.95 2.22
C PHE A 459 11.39 24.50 3.36
N GLN A 460 12.63 24.02 3.48
CA GLN A 460 13.65 24.61 4.33
C GLN A 460 15.02 24.45 3.69
N TRP A 461 15.75 25.54 3.50
CA TRP A 461 17.10 25.52 2.91
C TRP A 461 18.18 25.43 4.00
N TYR A 462 19.27 24.75 3.65
CA TYR A 462 20.45 24.57 4.50
C TYR A 462 21.72 24.95 3.73
N LEU A 463 22.71 25.47 4.45
CA LEU A 463 24.06 25.75 3.97
C LEU A 463 25.06 24.98 4.83
N ASP A 464 25.85 24.11 4.21
CA ASP A 464 26.85 23.25 4.88
C ASP A 464 26.27 22.48 6.09
N GLY A 465 25.01 22.04 5.94
CA GLY A 465 24.25 21.32 6.97
C GLY A 465 23.60 22.20 8.05
N SER A 466 23.81 23.52 8.04
CA SER A 466 23.17 24.46 8.97
C SER A 466 21.91 25.07 8.35
N GLU A 467 20.83 25.16 9.12
CA GLU A 467 19.56 25.75 8.69
C GLU A 467 19.73 27.25 8.33
N ILE A 468 19.17 27.66 7.20
CA ILE A 468 19.05 29.07 6.82
C ILE A 468 17.69 29.60 7.28
N THR A 469 17.63 30.24 8.44
CA THR A 469 16.38 30.71 9.05
C THR A 469 15.55 31.57 8.09
N GLY A 470 14.28 31.20 7.92
CA GLY A 470 13.31 31.92 7.09
C GLY A 470 13.37 31.57 5.60
N ALA A 471 14.35 30.79 5.14
CA ALA A 471 14.41 30.29 3.77
C ALA A 471 13.43 29.12 3.59
N THR A 472 12.14 29.46 3.44
CA THR A 472 11.03 28.48 3.44
C THR A 472 10.27 28.38 2.12
N THR A 473 10.78 29.05 1.08
CA THR A 473 10.19 29.08 -0.26
C THR A 473 10.86 28.07 -1.20
N ASN A 474 10.23 27.75 -2.32
CA ASN A 474 10.77 26.87 -3.36
C ASN A 474 11.95 27.48 -4.16
N SER A 475 12.32 28.73 -3.86
CA SER A 475 13.50 29.41 -4.38
C SER A 475 14.27 30.10 -3.25
N PHE A 476 15.58 30.19 -3.39
CA PHE A 476 16.46 30.88 -2.45
C PHE A 476 17.56 31.64 -3.19
N GLU A 477 17.87 32.87 -2.77
CA GLU A 477 19.00 33.64 -3.29
C GLU A 477 20.23 33.49 -2.37
N PRO A 478 21.20 32.63 -2.73
CA PRO A 478 22.38 32.43 -1.91
C PRO A 478 23.26 33.68 -1.82
N LEU A 479 23.79 33.94 -0.62
CA LEU A 479 24.73 35.03 -0.34
C LEU A 479 26.17 34.54 -0.08
N SER A 480 26.33 33.23 0.15
CA SER A 480 27.59 32.58 0.49
C SER A 480 27.86 31.39 -0.41
N ASN A 481 29.13 31.09 -0.66
CA ASN A 481 29.53 29.83 -1.29
C ASN A 481 29.36 28.70 -0.26
N GLY A 482 29.11 27.49 -0.74
CA GLY A 482 29.03 26.29 0.07
C GLY A 482 28.11 25.24 -0.53
N SER A 483 27.85 24.20 0.25
CA SER A 483 27.00 23.09 -0.12
C SER A 483 25.57 23.38 0.32
N TYR A 484 24.68 23.58 -0.65
CA TYR A 484 23.26 23.84 -0.37
C TYR A 484 22.44 22.55 -0.45
N THR A 485 21.59 22.32 0.54
CA THR A 485 20.52 21.31 0.47
C THR A 485 19.18 21.97 0.75
N VAL A 486 18.10 21.35 0.28
CA VAL A 486 16.74 21.78 0.57
C VAL A 486 15.93 20.58 1.03
N GLU A 487 15.29 20.73 2.18
CA GLU A 487 14.28 19.83 2.70
C GLU A 487 12.92 20.24 2.16
N MET A 488 12.15 19.26 1.69
CA MET A 488 10.76 19.42 1.29
C MET A 488 9.90 18.57 2.22
N THR A 489 8.82 19.13 2.73
CA THR A 489 7.82 18.43 3.54
C THR A 489 6.52 18.31 2.76
N ASP A 490 5.98 17.10 2.67
CA ASP A 490 4.72 16.82 1.98
C ASP A 490 3.47 17.14 2.83
N ALA A 491 2.27 16.97 2.27
CA ALA A 491 1.02 17.23 2.97
C ALA A 491 0.80 16.33 4.20
N LEU A 492 1.42 15.14 4.21
CA LEU A 492 1.41 14.21 5.34
C LEU A 492 2.51 14.51 6.36
N GLY A 493 3.22 15.64 6.23
CA GLY A 493 4.29 16.03 7.15
C GLY A 493 5.57 15.20 7.00
N CYS A 494 5.71 14.41 5.93
CA CYS A 494 6.89 13.61 5.68
C CYS A 494 7.93 14.42 4.91
N SER A 495 9.19 14.35 5.35
CA SER A 495 10.28 15.13 4.76
C SER A 495 11.17 14.30 3.84
N ALA A 496 11.68 14.94 2.79
CA ALA A 496 12.78 14.47 1.96
C ALA A 496 13.82 15.58 1.76
N ILE A 497 15.10 15.23 1.72
CA ILE A 497 16.21 16.18 1.54
C ILE A 497 16.85 15.97 0.16
N SER A 498 17.15 17.05 -0.54
CA SER A 498 17.83 16.99 -1.83
C SER A 498 19.26 16.48 -1.71
N ALA A 499 19.81 16.00 -2.84
CA ALA A 499 21.26 15.91 -2.96
C ALA A 499 21.91 17.31 -2.78
N PRO A 500 23.13 17.39 -2.24
CA PRO A 500 23.86 18.65 -2.09
C PRO A 500 24.17 19.29 -3.44
N PHE A 501 24.00 20.61 -3.50
CA PHE A 501 24.35 21.47 -4.64
C PHE A 501 25.51 22.38 -4.26
N GLU A 502 26.66 22.16 -4.89
CA GLU A 502 27.88 22.94 -4.64
C GLU A 502 27.84 24.29 -5.35
N LEU A 503 27.76 25.37 -4.59
CA LEU A 503 27.83 26.73 -5.10
C LEU A 503 29.20 27.35 -4.83
N LEU A 504 29.98 27.54 -5.89
CA LEU A 504 31.37 28.04 -5.81
C LEU A 504 31.52 29.51 -6.26
N ASN A 505 30.43 30.15 -6.70
CA ASN A 505 30.45 31.49 -7.26
C ASN A 505 29.20 32.33 -6.92
N VAL A 506 28.95 32.64 -5.64
CA VAL A 506 28.28 33.90 -5.33
C VAL A 506 29.25 35.02 -5.65
N GLY A 507 29.07 35.64 -6.80
CA GLY A 507 29.81 36.86 -7.12
C GLY A 507 29.47 37.88 -6.05
N VAL A 508 30.44 38.28 -5.23
CA VAL A 508 30.35 39.54 -4.51
C VAL A 508 30.22 40.61 -5.59
N PRO A 509 29.13 41.39 -5.68
CA PRO A 509 29.17 42.59 -6.45
C PRO A 509 30.10 43.53 -5.68
N THR A 510 31.40 43.47 -5.98
CA THR A 510 32.28 44.59 -5.65
C THR A 510 31.86 45.70 -6.60
N THR A 511 30.87 46.48 -6.18
CA THR A 511 30.62 47.81 -6.73
C THR A 511 31.84 48.65 -6.41
N ASP A 512 32.84 48.59 -7.28
CA ASP A 512 33.79 49.69 -7.42
C ASP A 512 33.20 50.63 -8.49
N PRO A 513 32.62 51.79 -8.11
CA PRO A 513 31.82 52.61 -9.01
C PRO A 513 32.66 53.42 -10.02
N THR A 514 33.97 53.18 -10.12
CA THR A 514 34.88 54.02 -10.92
C THR A 514 35.43 53.38 -12.20
N GLN A 515 35.09 52.14 -12.56
CA GLN A 515 35.50 51.55 -13.86
C GLN A 515 34.32 51.01 -14.68
N SER A 516 34.03 51.69 -15.79
CA SER A 516 32.94 51.35 -16.72
C SER A 516 33.36 50.31 -17.76
N ILE A 517 33.72 49.10 -17.30
CA ILE A 517 33.97 47.98 -18.22
C ILE A 517 32.65 47.36 -18.65
N SER A 518 32.37 47.35 -19.96
CA SER A 518 31.21 46.69 -20.57
C SER A 518 31.65 45.71 -21.65
N LEU A 519 31.02 44.54 -21.72
CA LEU A 519 31.28 43.51 -22.73
C LEU A 519 29.97 43.20 -23.46
N THR A 520 30.00 43.22 -24.79
CA THR A 520 28.86 42.95 -25.68
C THR A 520 29.27 41.94 -26.75
N GLY A 521 28.39 40.98 -27.05
CA GLY A 521 28.63 39.91 -28.03
C GLY A 521 28.68 38.51 -27.41
N PRO A 522 29.06 37.48 -28.18
CA PRO A 522 29.57 37.55 -29.55
C PRO A 522 28.50 38.03 -30.54
N ASP A 523 28.89 38.87 -31.50
CA ASP A 523 28.01 39.25 -32.61
C ASP A 523 27.89 38.13 -33.66
N ALA A 524 27.16 38.40 -34.77
CA ALA A 524 26.98 37.43 -35.86
C ALA A 524 28.29 37.03 -36.57
N TYR A 525 29.38 37.76 -36.33
CA TYR A 525 30.71 37.49 -36.87
C TYR A 525 31.65 36.85 -35.83
N GLY A 526 31.15 36.50 -34.64
CA GLY A 526 31.94 35.87 -33.59
C GLY A 526 32.91 36.85 -32.92
N MET A 527 32.52 38.11 -32.76
CA MET A 527 33.34 39.12 -32.10
C MET A 527 32.73 39.57 -30.77
N LEU A 528 33.52 39.48 -29.71
CA LEU A 528 33.25 40.15 -28.44
C LEU A 528 33.78 41.58 -28.52
N THR A 529 32.93 42.56 -28.26
CA THR A 529 33.32 43.97 -28.15
C THR A 529 33.41 44.35 -26.68
N ILE A 530 34.57 44.86 -26.26
CA ILE A 530 34.86 45.28 -24.88
C ILE A 530 35.13 46.77 -24.89
N ARG A 531 34.48 47.50 -23.97
CA ARG A 531 34.84 48.89 -23.65
C ARG A 531 35.51 48.90 -22.28
N SER A 532 36.69 49.51 -22.18
CA SER A 532 37.42 49.67 -20.92
C SER A 532 38.02 51.07 -20.83
N ASP A 533 38.02 51.68 -19.65
CA ASP A 533 38.64 53.00 -19.44
C ASP A 533 40.18 52.89 -19.33
N ASP A 534 40.70 51.70 -19.01
CA ASP A 534 42.12 51.40 -18.83
C ASP A 534 42.57 50.17 -19.65
N SER A 535 43.89 50.00 -19.76
CA SER A 535 44.49 48.77 -20.29
C SER A 535 44.45 47.66 -19.22
N VAL A 536 43.74 46.56 -19.50
CA VAL A 536 43.46 45.51 -18.49
C VAL A 536 43.75 44.11 -19.05
N PRO A 537 44.57 43.28 -18.38
CA PRO A 537 44.79 41.91 -18.81
C PRO A 537 43.52 41.06 -18.69
N TYR A 538 43.36 40.14 -19.64
CA TYR A 538 42.24 39.20 -19.68
C TYR A 538 42.70 37.74 -19.74
N GLU A 539 41.83 36.86 -19.25
CA GLU A 539 41.92 35.40 -19.33
C GLU A 539 40.57 34.85 -19.83
N LEU A 540 40.60 33.91 -20.77
CA LEU A 540 39.43 33.23 -21.32
C LEU A 540 39.50 31.74 -20.98
N PHE A 541 38.44 31.21 -20.39
CA PHE A 541 38.34 29.81 -19.96
C PHE A 541 37.18 29.09 -20.65
N ASP A 542 37.34 27.79 -20.88
CA ASP A 542 36.22 26.91 -21.27
C ASP A 542 35.28 26.60 -20.08
N ALA A 543 34.19 25.89 -20.35
CA ALA A 543 33.21 25.49 -19.33
C ALA A 543 33.78 24.59 -18.21
N ARG A 544 34.94 23.97 -18.41
CA ARG A 544 35.64 23.13 -17.44
C ARG A 544 36.71 23.89 -16.66
N GLY A 545 36.89 25.20 -16.93
CA GLY A 545 37.91 26.03 -16.32
C GLY A 545 39.30 25.91 -16.94
N LEU A 546 39.43 25.27 -18.12
CA LEU A 546 40.70 25.23 -18.84
C LEU A 546 40.98 26.60 -19.47
N LEU A 547 42.17 27.16 -19.22
CA LEU A 547 42.61 28.42 -19.80
C LEU A 547 42.84 28.24 -21.31
N LEU A 548 42.11 28.98 -22.12
CA LEU A 548 42.18 28.93 -23.58
C LEU A 548 43.01 30.06 -24.17
N LYS A 549 42.90 31.26 -23.59
CA LYS A 549 43.56 32.46 -24.14
C LYS A 549 43.80 33.50 -23.05
N THR A 550 44.89 34.24 -23.17
CA THR A 550 45.15 35.44 -22.38
C THR A 550 45.54 36.59 -23.31
N GLY A 551 45.41 37.82 -22.82
CA GLY A 551 45.84 38.99 -23.54
C GLY A 551 45.63 40.26 -22.72
N THR A 552 45.61 41.41 -23.38
CA THR A 552 45.36 42.69 -22.74
C THR A 552 44.36 43.47 -23.57
N ILE A 553 43.30 43.94 -22.93
CA ILE A 553 42.34 44.88 -23.50
C ILE A 553 42.97 46.26 -23.46
N THR A 554 42.96 46.97 -24.58
CA THR A 554 43.40 48.36 -24.65
C THR A 554 42.34 49.33 -24.12
N ALA A 555 42.75 50.48 -23.59
CA ALA A 555 41.82 51.53 -23.19
C ALA A 555 41.03 52.05 -24.40
N GLY A 556 39.72 52.21 -24.25
CA GLY A 556 38.78 52.50 -25.34
C GLY A 556 37.94 51.27 -25.70
N TYR A 557 37.83 50.99 -27.00
CA TYR A 557 37.14 49.80 -27.52
C TYR A 557 38.14 48.79 -28.05
N ASP A 558 37.94 47.53 -27.68
CA ASP A 558 38.74 46.40 -28.15
C ASP A 558 37.81 45.26 -28.61
N GLN A 559 38.31 44.40 -29.49
CA GLN A 559 37.55 43.27 -29.99
C GLN A 559 38.34 41.96 -29.89
N ILE A 560 37.67 40.94 -29.35
CA ILE A 560 38.22 39.60 -29.24
C ILE A 560 37.41 38.65 -30.10
N SER A 561 38.08 38.03 -31.07
CA SER A 561 37.47 36.97 -31.87
C SER A 561 37.25 35.71 -31.04
N THR A 562 36.03 35.17 -31.15
CA THR A 562 35.61 33.86 -30.66
C THR A 562 35.58 32.82 -31.80
N ILE A 563 36.04 33.19 -33.00
CA ILE A 563 36.12 32.28 -34.14
C ILE A 563 37.12 31.16 -33.81
N GLY A 564 36.67 29.92 -33.98
CA GLY A 564 37.46 28.72 -33.67
C GLY A 564 37.26 28.19 -32.25
N LEU A 565 36.45 28.86 -31.41
CA LEU A 565 35.92 28.24 -30.19
C LEU A 565 34.84 27.23 -30.57
N ALA A 566 34.79 26.11 -29.84
CA ALA A 566 33.70 25.15 -29.98
C ALA A 566 32.38 25.76 -29.47
N SER A 567 31.24 25.22 -29.91
CA SER A 567 29.95 25.65 -29.37
C SER A 567 29.87 25.33 -27.88
N GLY A 568 29.59 26.32 -27.04
CA GLY A 568 29.61 26.12 -25.59
C GLY A 568 29.68 27.40 -24.75
N SER A 569 29.69 27.22 -23.43
CA SER A 569 29.79 28.30 -22.45
C SER A 569 31.25 28.62 -22.13
N TYR A 570 31.55 29.91 -22.06
CA TYR A 570 32.89 30.44 -21.81
C TYR A 570 32.89 31.48 -20.69
N THR A 571 33.99 31.53 -19.94
CA THR A 571 34.20 32.52 -18.88
C THR A 571 35.32 33.47 -19.28
N PHE A 572 35.02 34.76 -19.34
CA PHE A 572 35.96 35.83 -19.65
C PHE A 572 36.27 36.63 -18.39
N VAL A 573 37.53 36.66 -17.99
CA VAL A 573 37.99 37.26 -16.74
C VAL A 573 38.89 38.43 -17.05
N LEU A 574 38.60 39.59 -16.47
CA LEU A 574 39.45 40.77 -16.49
C LEU A 574 40.06 40.97 -15.10
N ARG A 575 41.38 41.19 -15.05
CA ARG A 575 42.11 41.44 -13.80
C ARG A 575 42.73 42.83 -13.86
N SER A 576 42.29 43.74 -13.02
CA SER A 576 43.01 44.98 -12.77
C SER A 576 43.75 44.87 -11.42
N PRO A 577 44.74 45.74 -11.15
CA PRO A 577 45.35 45.85 -9.82
C PRO A 577 44.33 46.11 -8.71
N ASN A 578 43.14 46.63 -9.06
CA ASN A 578 42.10 47.08 -8.14
C ASN A 578 40.90 46.11 -8.05
N GLY A 579 40.87 45.03 -8.83
CA GLY A 579 39.75 44.07 -8.78
C GLY A 579 39.67 43.09 -9.95
N ARG A 580 38.67 42.22 -9.90
CA ARG A 580 38.38 41.21 -10.93
C ARG A 580 36.95 41.38 -11.44
N LYS A 581 36.75 41.46 -12.75
CA LYS A 581 35.43 41.36 -13.39
C LYS A 581 35.33 40.06 -14.19
N VAL A 582 34.16 39.43 -14.15
CA VAL A 582 33.90 38.16 -14.83
C VAL A 582 32.66 38.29 -15.69
N PHE A 583 32.78 37.93 -16.96
CA PHE A 583 31.69 37.85 -17.92
C PHE A 583 31.53 36.41 -18.37
N ARG A 584 30.29 36.00 -18.65
CA ARG A 584 29.98 34.71 -19.24
C ARG A 584 29.30 34.93 -20.58
N PHE A 585 29.68 34.16 -21.58
CA PHE A 585 29.07 34.22 -22.90
C PHE A 585 29.00 32.83 -23.52
N PHE A 586 28.11 32.67 -24.49
CA PHE A 586 27.97 31.44 -25.27
C PHE A 586 28.54 31.69 -26.67
N ALA A 587 29.52 30.87 -27.10
CA ALA A 587 29.97 30.85 -28.49
C ALA A 587 29.10 29.84 -29.25
N LYS A 588 28.58 30.23 -30.41
CA LYS A 588 27.71 29.38 -31.24
C LYS A 588 28.51 28.52 -32.20
#